data_AF-A0A7C7KQG7-F1
#
_entry.id   AF-A0A7C7KQG7-F1
#
_cell.length_a   1.000
_cell.length_b   1.000
_cell.length_c   1.000
_cell.angle_alpha   90.00
_cell.angle_beta   90.00
_cell.angle_gamma   90.00
#
_symmetry.space_group_name_H-M   'P 1'
#
loop_
_entity.id
_entity.type
_entity.pdbx_description
1 polymer ?
#
loop_
_entity_poly.entity_id
_entity_poly.type
_entity_poly.pdbx_seq_one_letter_code
_entity_poly.pdbx_strand_id
1 'polypeptide(L)'
;MLKDYCGDITVGRLRTTRFIGLWFLLVVLFFLFGVLVGASIGVAEHILGGDLQNTQQALREGLGLPAMTIVFIAFLVFAFAKLNIVAKRARDAGLPGWLTALVLAALSAGTTAVGGAEAAGGLGFLLLIVLAFLPTDVLRRTT
;
A
#
# COMPACT_ATOMS: atom_id res chain seq x y z
N MET A 1 -2.34 -14.88 -8.22
CA MET A 1 -2.53 -13.93 -7.11
C MET A 1 -1.20 -13.39 -6.61
N LEU A 2 -0.33 -14.15 -5.95
CA LEU A 2 0.99 -13.63 -5.51
C LEU A 2 1.86 -13.13 -6.69
N LYS A 3 1.84 -13.85 -7.83
CA LYS A 3 2.48 -13.41 -9.08
C LYS A 3 1.95 -12.06 -9.58
N ASP A 4 0.69 -11.74 -9.30
CA ASP A 4 0.09 -10.46 -9.68
C ASP A 4 0.62 -9.30 -8.83
N TYR A 5 0.99 -9.56 -7.57
CA TYR A 5 1.58 -8.56 -6.67
C TYR A 5 3.10 -8.45 -6.80
N CYS A 6 3.82 -9.55 -6.96
CA CYS A 6 5.29 -9.55 -6.89
C CYS A 6 5.99 -10.00 -8.19
N GLY A 7 5.28 -10.65 -9.11
CA GLY A 7 5.81 -11.12 -10.40
C GLY A 7 5.49 -10.18 -11.56
N ASP A 8 5.88 -10.58 -12.78
CA ASP A 8 5.58 -9.90 -14.05
C ASP A 8 5.82 -8.37 -13.99
N ILE A 9 6.93 -7.99 -13.35
CA ILE A 9 7.23 -6.61 -12.94
C ILE A 9 7.32 -5.67 -14.13
N THR A 10 7.89 -6.11 -15.26
CA THR A 10 8.15 -5.28 -16.45
C THR A 10 7.08 -5.39 -17.52
N VAL A 11 6.44 -6.56 -17.65
CA VAL A 11 5.55 -6.89 -18.78
C VAL A 11 4.10 -7.16 -18.38
N GLY A 12 3.82 -7.32 -17.09
CA GLY A 12 2.47 -7.67 -16.62
C GLY A 12 1.44 -6.58 -16.92
N ARG A 13 0.22 -7.01 -17.26
CA ARG A 13 -0.96 -6.16 -17.44
C ARG A 13 -2.09 -6.68 -16.55
N LEU A 14 -2.92 -5.77 -16.05
CA LEU A 14 -4.09 -6.11 -15.23
C LEU A 14 -5.33 -5.45 -15.82
N ARG A 15 -6.29 -6.27 -16.28
CA ARG A 15 -7.63 -5.81 -16.66
C ARG A 15 -8.30 -5.13 -15.46
N THR A 16 -9.16 -4.15 -15.73
CA THR A 16 -9.84 -3.31 -14.72
C THR A 16 -10.45 -4.12 -13.56
N THR A 17 -11.25 -5.15 -13.86
CA THR A 17 -11.92 -5.95 -12.82
C THR A 17 -10.94 -6.62 -11.87
N ARG A 18 -9.86 -7.19 -12.41
CA ARG A 18 -8.80 -7.83 -11.62
C ARG A 18 -7.99 -6.81 -10.83
N PHE A 19 -7.74 -5.64 -11.40
CA PHE A 19 -7.08 -4.54 -10.69
C PHE A 19 -7.89 -4.10 -9.47
N ILE A 20 -9.18 -3.84 -9.62
CA ILE A 20 -10.06 -3.43 -8.51
C ILE A 20 -10.11 -4.51 -7.43
N GLY A 21 -10.31 -5.77 -7.82
CA GLY A 21 -10.36 -6.88 -6.87
C GLY A 21 -9.05 -7.06 -6.08
N LEU A 22 -7.89 -6.97 -6.75
CA LEU A 22 -6.59 -7.03 -6.07
C LEU A 22 -6.35 -5.80 -5.19
N TRP A 23 -6.71 -4.60 -5.65
CA TRP A 23 -6.58 -3.39 -4.84
C TRP A 23 -7.41 -3.49 -3.56
N PHE A 24 -8.67 -3.91 -3.67
CA PHE A 24 -9.56 -4.09 -2.53
C PHE A 24 -9.01 -5.15 -1.56
N LEU A 25 -8.55 -6.29 -2.07
CA LEU A 25 -7.92 -7.34 -1.25
C LEU A 25 -6.69 -6.79 -0.52
N LEU A 26 -5.85 -6.00 -1.18
CA LEU A 26 -4.66 -5.42 -0.60
C LEU A 26 -5.02 -4.45 0.55
N VAL A 27 -6.04 -3.60 0.37
CA VAL A 27 -6.57 -2.72 1.43
C VAL A 27 -7.07 -3.51 2.62
N VAL A 28 -7.88 -4.56 2.38
CA VAL A 28 -8.40 -5.43 3.46
C VAL A 28 -7.25 -6.09 4.22
N LEU A 29 -6.25 -6.64 3.52
CA LEU A 29 -5.09 -7.28 4.16
C LEU A 29 -4.30 -6.29 5.03
N PHE A 30 -4.10 -5.06 4.55
CA PHE A 30 -3.40 -4.04 5.32
C PHE A 30 -4.19 -3.56 6.54
N PHE A 31 -5.51 -3.41 6.40
CA PHE A 31 -6.38 -3.11 7.52
C PHE A 31 -6.34 -4.21 8.59
N LEU A 32 -6.46 -5.48 8.18
CA LEU A 32 -6.35 -6.62 9.10
C LEU A 32 -4.98 -6.69 9.77
N PHE A 33 -3.91 -6.42 9.03
CA PHE A 33 -2.57 -6.34 9.60
C PHE A 33 -2.46 -5.23 10.66
N GLY A 34 -3.00 -4.04 10.38
CA GLY A 34 -3.03 -2.93 11.34
C GLY A 34 -3.83 -3.27 12.62
N VAL A 35 -5.00 -3.90 12.47
CA VAL A 35 -5.80 -4.38 13.61
C VAL A 35 -5.03 -5.42 14.42
N LEU A 36 -4.33 -6.35 13.77
CA LEU A 36 -3.54 -7.39 14.44
C LEU A 36 -2.38 -6.79 15.24
N VAL A 37 -1.65 -5.84 14.64
CA VAL A 37 -0.58 -5.12 15.34
C VAL A 37 -1.15 -4.34 16.53
N GLY A 38 -2.22 -3.55 16.32
CA GLY A 38 -2.85 -2.79 17.40
C GLY A 38 -3.38 -3.66 18.53
N ALA A 39 -4.06 -4.76 18.21
CA ALA A 39 -4.55 -5.72 19.19
C ALA A 39 -3.41 -6.38 19.97
N SER A 40 -2.30 -6.73 19.30
CA SER A 40 -1.14 -7.32 19.98
C SER A 40 -0.53 -6.38 21.01
N ILE A 41 -0.47 -5.09 20.72
CA ILE A 41 -0.01 -4.04 21.65
C ILE A 41 -1.01 -3.90 22.80
N GLY A 42 -2.32 -3.82 22.51
CA GLY A 42 -3.35 -3.70 23.53
C GLY A 42 -3.44 -4.91 24.48
N VAL A 43 -3.21 -6.12 23.97
CA VAL A 43 -3.12 -7.34 24.80
C VAL A 43 -1.88 -7.30 25.69
N ALA A 44 -0.73 -6.85 25.16
CA ALA A 44 0.48 -6.69 25.96
C ALA A 44 0.29 -5.66 27.10
N GLU A 45 -0.36 -4.54 26.82
CA GLU A 45 -0.75 -3.52 27.81
C GLU A 45 -1.67 -4.07 28.90
N HIS A 46 -2.67 -4.88 28.52
CA HIS A 46 -3.60 -5.46 29.47
C HIS A 46 -2.93 -6.48 30.40
N ILE A 47 -2.05 -7.34 29.87
CA ILE A 47 -1.32 -8.36 30.63
C ILE A 47 -0.37 -7.72 31.65
N LEU A 48 0.24 -6.58 31.31
CA LEU A 48 1.20 -5.87 32.17
C LEU A 48 0.52 -4.98 33.24
N GLY A 49 -0.80 -5.14 33.43
CA GLY A 49 -1.53 -4.54 34.55
C GLY A 49 -1.90 -3.07 34.35
N GLY A 50 -1.86 -2.55 33.12
CA GLY A 50 -2.25 -1.17 32.82
C GLY A 50 -1.28 -0.09 33.32
N ASP A 51 -0.14 -0.48 33.87
CA ASP A 51 0.94 0.46 34.19
C ASP A 51 1.65 0.87 32.88
N LEU A 52 1.19 1.98 32.30
CA LEU A 52 1.69 2.52 31.05
C LEU A 52 3.20 2.78 31.04
N GLN A 53 3.81 3.11 32.19
CA GLN A 53 5.25 3.35 32.26
C GLN A 53 6.05 2.05 32.18
N ASN A 54 5.68 1.06 33.00
CA ASN A 54 6.32 -0.26 32.95
C ASN A 54 6.04 -0.97 31.61
N THR A 55 4.86 -0.77 31.03
CA THR A 55 4.51 -1.34 29.74
C THR A 55 5.28 -0.68 28.59
N GLN A 56 5.43 0.64 28.57
CA GLN A 56 6.28 1.29 27.56
C GLN A 56 7.73 0.83 27.64
N GLN A 57 8.25 0.59 28.85
CA GLN A 57 9.61 0.10 29.03
C GLN A 57 9.74 -1.35 28.54
N ALA A 58 8.81 -2.23 28.92
CA ALA A 58 8.75 -3.60 28.43
C ALA A 58 8.49 -3.69 26.91
N LEU A 59 7.72 -2.76 26.33
CA LEU A 59 7.53 -2.63 24.89
C LEU A 59 8.80 -2.15 24.19
N ARG A 60 9.56 -1.21 24.77
CA ARG A 60 10.86 -0.80 24.18
C ARG A 60 11.89 -1.93 24.23
N GLU A 61 11.87 -2.74 25.28
CA GLU A 61 12.80 -3.86 25.49
C GLU A 61 12.38 -5.11 24.69
N GLY A 62 11.08 -5.43 24.63
CA GLY A 62 10.52 -6.63 23.98
C GLY A 62 10.03 -6.41 22.55
N LEU A 63 9.48 -5.24 22.24
CA LEU A 63 9.15 -4.77 20.88
C LEU A 63 10.37 -4.05 20.27
N GLY A 64 11.55 -4.62 20.50
CA GLY A 64 12.83 -4.10 20.06
C GLY A 64 12.96 -4.03 18.53
N LEU A 65 14.17 -3.66 18.09
CA LEU A 65 14.59 -3.60 16.69
C LEU A 65 14.01 -4.70 15.77
N PRO A 66 13.90 -5.99 16.17
CA PRO A 66 13.32 -7.03 15.33
C PRO A 66 11.84 -6.79 14.97
N ALA A 67 11.00 -6.39 15.92
CA ALA A 67 9.58 -6.17 15.67
C ALA A 67 9.36 -4.94 14.77
N MET A 68 10.10 -3.85 15.01
CA MET A 68 10.10 -2.69 14.11
C MET A 68 10.56 -3.07 12.69
N THR A 69 11.58 -3.92 12.58
CA THR A 69 12.08 -4.41 11.29
C THR A 69 11.01 -5.20 10.54
N ILE A 70 10.28 -6.08 11.23
CA ILE A 70 9.18 -6.85 10.62
C ILE A 70 8.07 -5.93 10.11
N VAL A 71 7.63 -4.96 10.93
CA VAL A 71 6.59 -3.99 10.54
C VAL A 71 7.05 -3.15 9.35
N PHE A 72 8.30 -2.70 9.36
CA PHE A 72 8.88 -1.94 8.26
C PHE A 72 8.97 -2.74 6.96
N ILE A 73 9.44 -3.99 7.02
CA ILE A 73 9.47 -4.89 5.86
C ILE A 73 8.05 -5.14 5.34
N ALA A 74 7.09 -5.39 6.22
CA ALA A 74 5.68 -5.58 5.83
C ALA A 74 5.13 -4.34 5.10
N PHE A 75 5.47 -3.14 5.58
CA PHE A 75 5.10 -1.89 4.92
C PHE A 75 5.75 -1.75 3.53
N LEU A 76 7.04 -2.08 3.39
CA LEU A 76 7.72 -2.07 2.09
C LEU A 76 7.12 -3.07 1.11
N VAL A 77 6.82 -4.29 1.56
CA VAL A 77 6.16 -5.31 0.74
C VAL A 77 4.78 -4.83 0.29
N PHE A 78 4.00 -4.23 1.19
CA PHE A 78 2.70 -3.65 0.85
C PHE A 78 2.82 -2.51 -0.16
N ALA A 79 3.75 -1.58 0.07
CA ALA A 79 3.99 -0.46 -0.83
C ALA A 79 4.40 -0.95 -2.23
N PHE A 80 5.32 -1.91 -2.30
CA PHE A 80 5.75 -2.51 -3.56
C PHE A 80 4.60 -3.22 -4.28
N ALA A 81 3.84 -4.06 -3.58
CA ALA A 81 2.69 -4.76 -4.14
C ALA A 81 1.65 -3.80 -4.71
N LYS A 82 1.35 -2.71 -3.98
CA LYS A 82 0.46 -1.63 -4.42
C LYS A 82 0.97 -0.96 -5.70
N LEU A 83 2.24 -0.57 -5.73
CA LEU A 83 2.83 0.08 -6.90
C LEU A 83 2.88 -0.85 -8.11
N ASN A 84 3.16 -2.15 -7.91
CA ASN A 84 3.23 -3.10 -9.01
C ASN A 84 1.85 -3.31 -9.67
N ILE A 85 0.76 -3.43 -8.90
CA ILE A 85 -0.58 -3.55 -9.50
C ILE A 85 -1.01 -2.27 -10.23
N VAL A 86 -0.61 -1.09 -9.72
CA VAL A 86 -0.81 0.21 -10.40
C VAL A 86 -0.01 0.27 -11.70
N ALA A 87 1.25 -0.15 -11.68
CA ALA A 87 2.10 -0.18 -12.87
C ALA A 87 1.52 -1.10 -13.95
N LYS A 88 1.04 -2.29 -13.57
CA LYS A 88 0.39 -3.24 -14.48
C LYS A 88 -0.90 -2.67 -15.06
N ARG A 89 -1.68 -1.93 -14.26
CA ARG A 89 -2.89 -1.27 -14.74
C ARG A 89 -2.59 -0.10 -15.66
N ALA A 90 -1.57 0.69 -15.36
CA ALA A 90 -1.07 1.75 -16.24
C ALA A 90 -0.64 1.19 -17.60
N ARG A 91 0.07 0.06 -17.65
CA ARG A 91 0.38 -0.62 -18.93
C ARG A 91 -0.86 -1.07 -19.66
N ASP A 92 -1.88 -1.54 -18.96
CA ASP A 92 -3.16 -1.92 -19.56
C ASP A 92 -3.86 -0.73 -20.24
N ALA A 93 -3.74 0.46 -19.66
CA ALA A 93 -4.22 1.72 -20.27
C ALA A 93 -3.34 2.27 -21.41
N GLY A 94 -2.14 1.70 -21.64
CA GLY A 94 -1.17 2.18 -22.63
C GLY A 94 -0.13 3.17 -22.09
N LEU A 95 -0.06 3.37 -20.78
CA LEU A 95 0.90 4.25 -20.11
C LEU A 95 2.21 3.52 -19.74
N PRO A 96 3.32 4.27 -19.54
CA PRO A 96 4.58 3.71 -19.03
C PRO A 96 4.45 3.20 -17.58
N GLY A 97 4.25 1.89 -17.41
CA GLY A 97 3.86 1.25 -16.14
C GLY A 97 4.46 1.81 -14.85
N TRP A 98 5.75 1.55 -14.60
CA TRP A 98 6.40 1.95 -13.34
C TRP A 98 6.56 3.47 -13.20
N LEU A 99 6.83 4.17 -14.30
CA LEU A 99 6.93 5.63 -14.29
C LEU A 99 5.59 6.25 -13.84
N THR A 100 4.47 5.78 -14.40
CA THR A 100 3.14 6.21 -13.96
C THR A 100 2.91 5.89 -12.49
N ALA A 101 3.21 4.67 -12.04
CA ALA A 101 3.04 4.30 -10.63
C ALA A 101 3.85 5.20 -9.68
N LEU A 102 5.10 5.51 -10.02
CA LEU A 102 5.97 6.39 -9.23
C LEU A 102 5.50 7.84 -9.24
N VAL A 103 5.06 8.37 -10.39
CA VAL A 103 4.50 9.73 -10.47
C VAL A 103 3.23 9.85 -9.63
N LEU A 104 2.31 8.88 -9.72
CA LEU A 104 1.09 8.90 -8.89
C LEU A 104 1.43 8.80 -7.39
N ALA A 105 2.42 7.98 -7.03
CA ALA A 105 2.89 7.88 -5.65
C ALA A 105 3.52 9.19 -5.15
N ALA A 106 4.35 9.83 -5.98
CA ALA A 106 4.99 11.10 -5.66
C ALA A 106 3.97 12.25 -5.53
N LEU A 107 2.98 12.32 -6.42
CA LEU A 107 1.90 13.29 -6.34
C LEU A 107 1.08 13.11 -5.05
N SER A 108 0.70 11.86 -4.75
CA SER A 108 -0.03 11.56 -3.51
C SER A 108 0.79 11.91 -2.27
N ALA A 109 2.06 11.49 -2.22
CA ALA A 109 2.94 11.78 -1.09
C ALA A 109 3.23 13.28 -0.94
N GLY A 110 3.44 14.00 -2.05
CA GLY A 110 3.72 15.43 -2.07
C GLY A 110 2.58 16.27 -1.48
N THR A 111 1.32 15.83 -1.64
CA THR A 111 0.18 16.55 -1.02
C THR A 111 0.17 16.50 0.50
N THR A 112 0.91 15.57 1.12
CA THR A 112 1.07 15.52 2.58
C THR A 112 1.66 16.82 3.13
N ALA A 113 2.56 17.46 2.39
CA ALA A 113 3.24 18.69 2.83
C ALA A 113 2.30 19.91 2.88
N VAL A 114 1.16 19.88 2.18
CA VAL A 114 0.24 21.02 2.06
C VAL A 114 -1.11 20.76 2.73
N GLY A 115 -1.60 19.51 2.69
CA GLY A 115 -2.94 19.16 3.15
C GLY A 115 -2.99 18.02 4.18
N GLY A 116 -1.84 17.53 4.68
CA GLY A 116 -1.80 16.44 5.65
C GLY A 116 -2.04 15.05 5.04
N ALA A 117 -2.10 14.04 5.92
CA ALA A 117 -2.19 12.63 5.52
C ALA A 117 -3.55 12.30 4.88
N GLU A 118 -4.61 12.98 5.31
CA GLU A 118 -5.97 12.82 4.79
C GLU A 118 -6.05 13.27 3.33
N ALA A 119 -5.44 14.42 3.01
CA ALA A 119 -5.38 14.92 1.64
C ALA A 119 -4.58 13.98 0.72
N ALA A 120 -3.45 13.44 1.22
CA ALA A 120 -2.65 12.46 0.48
C ALA A 120 -3.43 11.16 0.21
N GLY A 121 -4.19 10.69 1.21
CA GLY A 121 -5.08 9.54 1.06
C GLY A 121 -6.19 9.79 0.03
N GLY A 122 -6.85 10.95 0.12
CA GLY A 122 -7.92 11.36 -0.80
C GLY A 122 -7.44 11.50 -2.24
N LEU A 123 -6.34 12.22 -2.47
CA LEU A 123 -5.76 12.35 -3.81
C LEU A 123 -5.33 10.97 -4.36
N GLY A 124 -4.65 10.17 -3.55
CA GLY A 124 -4.24 8.82 -3.96
C GLY A 124 -5.42 7.95 -4.38
N PHE A 125 -6.53 8.01 -3.63
CA PHE A 125 -7.75 7.30 -3.99
C PHE A 125 -8.37 7.81 -5.30
N LEU A 126 -8.47 9.13 -5.49
CA LEU A 126 -8.99 9.72 -6.72
C LEU A 126 -8.16 9.32 -7.95
N LEU A 127 -6.83 9.42 -7.85
CA LEU A 127 -5.92 9.02 -8.92
C LEU A 127 -6.06 7.53 -9.27
N LEU A 128 -6.29 6.68 -8.28
CA LEU A 128 -6.52 5.25 -8.48
C LEU A 128 -7.87 4.98 -9.16
N ILE A 129 -8.93 5.70 -8.81
CA ILE A 129 -10.23 5.61 -9.50
C ILE A 129 -10.06 6.00 -10.97
N VAL A 130 -9.43 7.14 -11.24
CA VAL A 130 -9.19 7.60 -12.62
C VAL A 130 -8.44 6.53 -13.42
N LEU A 131 -7.39 5.95 -12.85
CA LEU A 131 -6.64 4.87 -13.49
C LEU A 131 -7.46 3.58 -13.65
N ALA A 132 -8.30 3.25 -12.67
CA ALA A 132 -9.16 2.07 -12.74
C ALA A 132 -10.11 2.14 -13.93
N PHE A 133 -10.76 3.28 -14.15
CA PHE A 133 -11.78 3.47 -15.18
C PHE A 133 -11.23 3.90 -16.55
N LEU A 134 -9.93 4.16 -16.68
CA LEU A 134 -9.32 4.51 -17.96
C LEU A 134 -9.45 3.35 -18.97
N PRO A 135 -10.02 3.51 -20.17
CA PRO A 135 -10.20 2.36 -21.08
C PRO A 135 -8.86 1.68 -21.44
N THR A 136 -8.90 0.37 -21.64
CA THR A 136 -7.71 -0.41 -22.06
C THR A 136 -7.21 0.10 -23.41
N ASP A 137 -5.89 0.23 -23.55
CA ASP A 137 -5.20 0.69 -24.76
C ASP A 137 -5.57 2.10 -25.27
N VAL A 138 -6.33 2.91 -24.51
CA VAL A 138 -6.81 4.23 -24.97
C VAL A 138 -5.67 5.23 -25.22
N LEU A 139 -4.54 5.09 -24.52
CA LEU A 139 -3.36 5.96 -24.64
C LEU A 139 -2.21 5.29 -25.41
N ARG A 140 -2.44 4.10 -25.97
CA ARG A 140 -1.41 3.39 -26.73
C ARG A 140 -1.17 4.11 -28.05
N ARG A 141 -0.01 4.75 -28.19
CA ARG A 141 0.40 5.33 -29.47
C ARG A 141 0.69 4.19 -30.45
N THR A 142 -0.08 4.09 -31.52
CA THR A 142 0.23 3.27 -32.69
C THR A 142 1.33 3.99 -33.47
N THR A 143 2.57 3.63 -33.19
CA THR A 143 3.71 3.91 -34.06
C THR A 143 4.10 2.64 -34.77
#